data_AF-A0A2C5WEE2-F1
#
_entry.id   AF-A0A2C5WEE2-F1
#
_cell.length_a   1.000
_cell.length_b   1.000
_cell.length_c   1.000
_cell.angle_alpha   90.00
_cell.angle_beta   90.00
_cell.angle_gamma   90.00
#
_symmetry.space_group_name_H-M   'P 1'
#
loop_
_entity.id
_entity.type
_entity.pdbx_description
1 polymer ?
#
loop_
_entity_poly.entity_id
_entity_poly.type
_entity_poly.pdbx_seq_one_letter_code
_entity_poly.pdbx_strand_id
1 'polypeptide(L)'
;MTNDIIGQSKDHARQVSHLAVTRNMLDALENHEERIANLEDNMRVNAAQEIKLTNLVNSKIVGLLEGKKSKAYRDNHIRAKAYYAINQGIINRFGVRRKEIPAKEFKNAVIFIENWGLSDQELKDEIFAANHQMSLFEA
;
A
#
# COMPACT_ATOMS: atom_id res chain seq x y z
N MET A 1 22.62 -9.10 -71.95
CA MET A 1 22.55 -9.83 -70.68
C MET A 1 21.45 -9.19 -69.85
N THR A 2 20.22 -9.67 -70.01
CA THR A 2 19.06 -9.22 -69.24
C THR A 2 18.96 -10.11 -68.02
N ASN A 3 19.34 -9.59 -66.85
CA ASN A 3 19.08 -10.26 -65.59
C ASN A 3 17.56 -10.22 -65.38
N ASP A 4 16.89 -11.33 -65.67
CA ASP A 4 15.49 -11.51 -65.34
C ASP A 4 15.32 -11.43 -63.82
N ILE A 5 14.62 -10.39 -63.40
CA ILE A 5 14.24 -10.16 -62.01
C ILE A 5 13.30 -11.29 -61.62
N ILE A 6 13.84 -12.24 -60.86
CA ILE A 6 13.14 -13.40 -60.31
C ILE A 6 11.91 -12.88 -59.55
N GLY A 7 10.72 -13.13 -60.08
CA GLY A 7 9.47 -12.90 -59.37
C GLY A 7 9.50 -13.69 -58.06
N GLN A 8 9.33 -13.01 -56.93
CA GLN A 8 9.34 -13.65 -55.62
C GLN A 8 8.38 -14.85 -55.63
N SER A 9 8.89 -16.04 -55.32
CA SER A 9 8.06 -17.24 -55.21
C SER A 9 6.92 -17.00 -54.21
N LYS A 10 5.73 -17.55 -54.48
CA LYS A 10 4.57 -17.46 -53.58
C LYS A 10 4.90 -17.88 -52.15
N ASP A 11 5.85 -18.79 -51.98
CA ASP A 11 6.32 -19.24 -50.66
C ASP A 11 7.16 -18.19 -49.93
N HIS A 12 7.99 -17.43 -50.66
CA HIS A 12 8.71 -16.28 -50.09
C HIS A 12 7.73 -15.19 -49.64
N ALA A 13 6.71 -14.89 -50.44
CA ALA A 13 5.67 -13.93 -50.07
C ALA A 13 4.90 -14.36 -48.82
N ARG A 14 4.56 -15.66 -48.71
CA ARG A 14 3.95 -16.23 -47.49
C ARG A 14 4.85 -16.13 -46.28
N GLN A 15 6.14 -16.42 -46.43
CA GLN A 15 7.11 -16.35 -45.34
C GLN A 15 7.30 -14.91 -44.84
N VAL A 16 7.41 -13.94 -45.75
CA VAL A 16 7.47 -12.51 -45.41
C VAL A 16 6.19 -12.06 -44.70
N SER A 17 5.02 -12.49 -45.16
CA SER A 17 3.74 -12.21 -44.49
C SER A 17 3.70 -12.81 -43.08
N HIS A 18 4.17 -14.04 -42.89
CA HIS A 18 4.22 -14.67 -41.57
C HIS A 18 5.16 -13.91 -40.65
N LEU A 19 6.36 -13.53 -41.13
CA LEU A 19 7.32 -12.74 -40.36
C LEU A 19 6.76 -11.37 -39.96
N ALA A 20 6.01 -10.71 -40.85
CA ALA A 20 5.35 -9.44 -40.54
C ALA A 20 4.30 -9.60 -39.44
N VAL A 21 3.49 -10.67 -39.49
CA VAL A 21 2.52 -10.98 -38.44
C VAL A 21 3.23 -11.29 -37.12
N THR A 22 4.29 -12.10 -37.13
CA THR A 22 5.08 -12.39 -35.93
C THR A 22 5.69 -11.12 -35.33
N ARG A 23 6.20 -10.21 -36.15
CA ARG A 23 6.74 -8.93 -35.70
C ARG A 23 5.67 -8.07 -35.03
N ASN A 24 4.50 -7.92 -35.66
CA ASN A 24 3.39 -7.17 -35.08
C ASN A 24 2.92 -7.77 -33.74
N MET A 25 2.97 -9.11 -33.59
CA MET A 25 2.68 -9.77 -32.32
C MET A 25 3.72 -9.46 -31.25
N LEU A 26 5.01 -9.42 -31.60
CA LEU A 26 6.07 -9.04 -30.67
C LEU A 26 5.93 -7.58 -30.20
N ASP A 27 5.69 -6.66 -31.13
CA ASP A 27 5.47 -5.23 -30.81
C ASP A 27 4.25 -5.06 -29.86
N ALA A 28 3.19 -5.85 -30.06
CA ALA A 28 2.02 -5.83 -29.18
C ALA A 28 2.32 -6.40 -27.79
N LEU A 29 3.15 -7.45 -27.69
CA LEU A 29 3.59 -8.02 -26.42
C LEU A 29 4.44 -7.04 -25.63
N GLU A 30 5.39 -6.35 -26.27
CA GLU A 30 6.22 -5.32 -25.62
C GLU A 30 5.36 -4.18 -25.06
N ASN A 31 4.37 -3.70 -25.84
CA ASN A 31 3.42 -2.70 -25.37
C ASN A 31 2.60 -3.20 -24.17
N HIS A 32 2.17 -4.47 -24.18
CA HIS A 32 1.44 -5.04 -23.05
C HIS A 32 2.32 -5.13 -21.80
N GLU A 33 3.57 -5.54 -21.92
CA GLU A 33 4.51 -5.56 -20.79
C GLU A 33 4.70 -4.16 -20.20
N GLU A 34 4.88 -3.13 -21.02
CA GLU A 34 5.01 -1.75 -20.55
C GLU A 34 3.74 -1.27 -19.81
N ARG A 35 2.55 -1.63 -20.31
CA ARG A 35 1.28 -1.30 -19.65
C ARG A 35 1.09 -2.06 -18.35
N ILE A 36 1.51 -3.33 -18.28
CA ILE A 36 1.45 -4.15 -17.06
C ILE A 36 2.39 -3.57 -16.01
N ALA A 37 3.63 -3.26 -16.37
CA ALA A 37 4.59 -2.65 -15.45
C ALA A 37 4.06 -1.31 -14.90
N ASN A 38 3.51 -0.45 -15.76
CA ASN A 38 2.87 0.79 -15.34
C ASN A 38 1.67 0.54 -14.40
N LEU A 39 0.86 -0.49 -14.64
CA LEU A 39 -0.22 -0.85 -13.73
C LEU A 39 0.34 -1.29 -12.38
N GLU A 40 1.29 -2.21 -12.35
CA GLU A 40 1.90 -2.71 -11.12
C GLU A 40 2.53 -1.60 -10.27
N ASP A 41 3.19 -0.63 -10.91
CA ASP A 41 3.81 0.50 -10.23
C ASP A 41 2.81 1.52 -9.67
N ASN A 42 1.66 1.67 -10.31
CA ASN A 42 0.62 2.64 -9.91
C ASN A 42 -0.53 2.01 -9.10
N MET A 43 -0.57 0.68 -8.98
CA MET A 43 -1.58 -0.01 -8.21
C MET A 43 -1.46 0.33 -6.73
N ARG A 44 -2.59 0.70 -6.15
CA ARG A 44 -2.75 0.94 -4.70
C ARG A 44 -3.24 -0.32 -4.02
N VAL A 45 -3.13 -0.36 -2.70
CA VAL A 45 -3.77 -1.39 -1.88
C VAL A 45 -5.24 -1.53 -2.26
N ASN A 46 -5.71 -2.76 -2.42
CA ASN A 46 -7.12 -3.03 -2.68
C ASN A 46 -7.95 -2.92 -1.38
N ALA A 47 -9.27 -3.03 -1.49
CA ALA A 47 -10.17 -2.88 -0.33
C ALA A 47 -9.88 -3.88 0.80
N ALA A 48 -9.56 -5.14 0.48
CA ALA A 48 -9.23 -6.14 1.50
C ALA A 48 -7.92 -5.80 2.24
N GLN A 49 -6.92 -5.32 1.50
CA GLN A 49 -5.66 -4.86 2.07
C GLN A 49 -5.86 -3.60 2.93
N GLU A 50 -6.66 -2.63 2.48
CA GLU A 50 -6.99 -1.44 3.27
C GLU A 50 -7.70 -1.78 4.59
N ILE A 51 -8.64 -2.73 4.55
CA ILE A 51 -9.31 -3.24 5.76
C ILE A 51 -8.29 -3.86 6.72
N LYS A 52 -7.33 -4.66 6.19
CA LYS A 52 -6.28 -5.25 7.03
C LYS A 52 -5.42 -4.17 7.69
N LEU A 53 -4.96 -3.16 6.95
CA LEU A 53 -4.19 -2.03 7.51
C LEU A 53 -4.99 -1.27 8.56
N THR A 54 -6.28 -1.05 8.32
CA THR A 54 -7.18 -0.36 9.26
C THR A 54 -7.32 -1.15 10.56
N ASN A 55 -7.52 -2.47 10.48
CA ASN A 55 -7.61 -3.33 11.65
C ASN A 55 -6.29 -3.38 12.44
N LEU A 56 -5.15 -3.40 11.75
CA LEU A 56 -3.83 -3.34 12.40
C LEU A 56 -3.63 -2.03 13.17
N VAL A 57 -3.96 -0.89 12.54
CA VAL A 57 -3.91 0.42 13.21
C VAL A 57 -4.83 0.44 14.44
N ASN A 58 -6.06 -0.01 14.29
CA ASN A 58 -7.02 -0.06 15.39
C ASN A 58 -6.51 -0.93 16.54
N SER A 59 -6.00 -2.13 16.24
CA SER A 59 -5.42 -3.03 17.23
C SER A 59 -4.23 -2.40 17.93
N LYS A 60 -3.34 -1.73 17.18
CA LYS A 60 -2.15 -1.07 17.73
C LYS A 60 -2.52 0.06 18.68
N ILE A 61 -3.47 0.92 18.29
CA ILE A 61 -3.93 2.03 19.14
C ILE A 61 -4.70 1.53 20.35
N VAL A 62 -5.58 0.54 20.20
CA VAL A 62 -6.28 -0.06 21.34
C VAL A 62 -5.28 -0.64 22.34
N GLY A 63 -4.24 -1.34 21.88
CA GLY A 63 -3.19 -1.88 22.74
C GLY A 63 -2.37 -0.79 23.44
N LEU A 64 -1.95 0.25 22.71
CA LEU A 64 -1.24 1.41 23.25
C LEU A 64 -2.03 2.10 24.37
N LEU A 65 -3.35 2.16 24.22
CA LEU A 65 -4.26 2.79 25.19
C LEU A 65 -4.73 1.83 26.28
N GLU A 66 -4.18 0.61 26.39
CA GLU A 66 -4.55 -0.42 27.40
C GLU A 66 -5.99 -0.95 27.27
N GLY A 67 -6.53 -0.97 26.06
CA GLY A 67 -7.81 -1.60 25.73
C GLY A 67 -8.99 -0.64 25.66
N LYS A 68 -10.11 -1.11 25.08
CA LYS A 68 -11.30 -0.26 24.81
C LYS A 68 -12.03 0.26 26.06
N LYS A 69 -11.78 -0.36 27.22
CA LYS A 69 -12.41 0.01 28.49
C LYS A 69 -11.58 0.99 29.31
N SER A 70 -10.33 1.24 28.90
CA SER A 70 -9.43 2.15 29.61
C SER A 70 -9.94 3.59 29.57
N LYS A 71 -9.52 4.39 30.55
CA LYS A 71 -9.86 5.81 30.60
C LYS A 71 -9.25 6.55 29.41
N ALA A 72 -7.99 6.26 29.08
CA ALA A 72 -7.30 6.84 27.94
C ALA A 72 -8.01 6.55 26.59
N TYR A 73 -8.56 5.35 26.40
CA TYR A 73 -9.32 5.03 25.18
C TYR A 73 -10.67 5.74 25.13
N ARG A 74 -11.33 5.92 26.27
CA ARG A 74 -12.64 6.58 26.35
C ARG A 74 -12.51 8.09 26.19
N ASP A 75 -11.40 8.68 26.61
CA ASP A 75 -11.06 10.07 26.36
C ASP A 75 -10.92 10.31 24.84
N ASN A 76 -11.77 11.19 24.30
CA ASN A 76 -11.78 11.45 22.87
C ASN A 76 -10.53 12.19 22.39
N HIS A 77 -9.97 13.06 23.21
CA HIS A 77 -8.79 13.86 22.88
C HIS A 77 -7.54 12.98 22.82
N ILE A 78 -7.30 12.16 23.85
CA ILE A 78 -6.18 11.21 23.88
C ILE A 78 -6.29 10.21 22.74
N ARG A 79 -7.48 9.63 22.53
CA ARG A 79 -7.72 8.68 21.45
C ARG A 79 -7.48 9.32 20.08
N ALA A 80 -7.98 10.54 19.84
CA ALA A 80 -7.79 11.24 18.57
C ALA A 80 -6.31 11.54 18.31
N LYS A 81 -5.58 12.04 19.31
CA LYS A 81 -4.12 12.24 19.24
C LYS A 81 -3.38 10.95 18.90
N ALA A 82 -3.72 9.83 19.54
CA ALA A 82 -3.07 8.54 19.30
C ALA A 82 -3.30 8.05 17.85
N TYR A 83 -4.54 8.13 17.34
CA TYR A 83 -4.82 7.80 15.94
C TYR A 83 -4.15 8.76 14.96
N TYR A 84 -4.09 10.05 15.28
CA TYR A 84 -3.37 11.03 14.47
C TYR A 84 -1.89 10.67 14.38
N ALA A 85 -1.24 10.38 15.52
CA ALA A 85 0.18 10.07 15.57
C ALA A 85 0.58 8.87 14.69
N ILE A 86 -0.17 7.76 14.75
CA ILE A 86 0.14 6.60 13.90
C ILE A 86 -0.15 6.86 12.42
N ASN A 87 -1.24 7.56 12.09
CA ASN A 87 -1.53 7.90 10.70
C ASN A 87 -0.50 8.87 10.13
N GLN A 88 -0.01 9.82 10.94
CA GLN A 88 1.08 10.69 10.55
C GLN A 88 2.39 9.90 10.39
N GLY A 89 2.66 8.92 11.26
CA GLY A 89 3.77 7.99 11.09
C GLY A 89 3.72 7.23 9.77
N ILE A 90 2.53 6.78 9.35
CA ILE A 90 2.31 6.13 8.05
C ILE A 90 2.59 7.12 6.90
N ILE A 91 2.05 8.34 6.97
CA ILE A 91 2.29 9.37 5.94
C ILE A 91 3.79 9.69 5.86
N ASN A 92 4.47 9.84 7.00
CA ASN A 92 5.91 10.12 7.04
C ASN A 92 6.73 8.97 6.44
N ARG A 93 6.32 7.70 6.66
CA ARG A 93 7.04 6.53 6.16
C ARG A 93 6.80 6.26 4.67
N PHE A 94 5.56 6.40 4.20
CA PHE A 94 5.14 5.97 2.86
C PHE A 94 4.84 7.14 1.92
N GLY A 95 4.85 8.39 2.41
CA GLY A 95 4.52 9.60 1.65
C GLY A 95 3.03 9.76 1.35
N VAL A 96 2.18 8.81 1.73
CA VAL A 96 0.77 8.73 1.35
C VAL A 96 -0.10 8.19 2.49
N ARG A 97 -1.43 8.39 2.39
CA ARG A 97 -2.37 7.80 3.35
C ARG A 97 -2.49 6.29 3.13
N ARG A 98 -2.97 5.55 4.14
CA ARG A 98 -3.10 4.08 4.09
C ARG A 98 -3.75 3.54 2.81
N LYS A 99 -4.87 4.13 2.38
CA LYS A 99 -5.62 3.73 1.18
C LYS A 99 -4.90 4.03 -0.15
N GLU A 100 -3.85 4.83 -0.08
CA GLU A 100 -3.04 5.28 -1.22
C GLU A 100 -1.68 4.58 -1.28
N ILE A 101 -1.37 3.71 -0.30
CA ILE A 101 -0.13 2.94 -0.27
C ILE A 101 -0.05 2.06 -1.54
N PRO A 102 1.09 2.07 -2.25
CA PRO A 102 1.31 1.16 -3.38
C PRO A 102 1.13 -0.31 -2.96
N ALA A 103 0.49 -1.12 -3.80
CA ALA A 103 0.22 -2.52 -3.48
C ALA A 103 1.50 -3.32 -3.18
N LYS A 104 2.60 -2.99 -3.87
CA LYS A 104 3.94 -3.57 -3.63
C LYS A 104 4.49 -3.29 -2.22
N GLU A 105 4.10 -2.16 -1.62
CA GLU A 105 4.52 -1.76 -0.27
C GLU A 105 3.62 -2.32 0.85
N PHE A 106 2.58 -3.08 0.51
CA PHE A 106 1.62 -3.58 1.49
C PHE A 106 2.27 -4.35 2.64
N LYS A 107 3.21 -5.27 2.34
CA LYS A 107 3.92 -6.05 3.37
C LYS A 107 4.77 -5.15 4.28
N ASN A 108 5.44 -4.16 3.70
CA ASN A 108 6.23 -3.19 4.46
C ASN A 108 5.34 -2.32 5.35
N ALA A 109 4.16 -1.94 4.87
CA ALA A 109 3.17 -1.21 5.67
C ALA A 109 2.64 -2.04 6.86
N VAL A 110 2.39 -3.34 6.66
CA VAL A 110 2.03 -4.25 7.75
C VAL A 110 3.14 -4.29 8.81
N ILE A 111 4.38 -4.56 8.40
CA ILE A 111 5.54 -4.64 9.31
C ILE A 111 5.74 -3.31 10.05
N PHE A 112 5.60 -2.19 9.36
CA PHE A 112 5.70 -0.87 9.97
C PHE A 112 4.65 -0.66 11.05
N ILE A 113 3.36 -0.93 10.76
CA ILE A 113 2.28 -0.74 11.74
C ILE A 113 2.45 -1.70 12.92
N GLU A 114 2.85 -2.95 12.68
CA GLU A 114 3.08 -3.95 13.73
C GLU A 114 4.24 -3.57 14.67
N ASN A 115 5.26 -2.88 14.17
CA ASN A 115 6.41 -2.43 14.97
C ASN A 115 6.31 -0.96 15.38
N TRP A 116 5.24 -0.27 14.99
CA TRP A 116 5.07 1.14 15.33
C TRP A 116 4.92 1.31 16.84
N GLY A 117 5.66 2.29 17.36
CA GLY A 117 5.58 2.76 18.73
C GLY A 117 5.36 4.27 18.77
N LEU A 118 4.66 4.74 19.80
CA LEU A 118 4.44 6.16 20.00
C LEU A 118 5.78 6.83 20.37
N SER A 119 6.15 7.90 19.67
CA SER A 119 7.37 8.67 19.94
C SER A 119 7.14 9.88 20.84
N ASP A 120 5.93 10.46 20.80
CA ASP A 120 5.53 11.61 21.59
C ASP A 120 5.50 11.26 23.08
N GLN A 121 6.38 11.88 23.87
CA GLN A 121 6.49 11.63 25.30
C GLN A 121 5.34 12.27 26.09
N GLU A 122 4.89 13.46 25.69
CA GLU A 122 3.79 14.15 26.36
C GLU A 122 2.51 13.32 26.24
N LEU A 123 2.22 12.78 25.06
CA LEU A 123 1.06 11.89 24.89
C LEU A 123 1.19 10.59 25.68
N LYS A 124 2.41 10.04 25.87
CA LYS A 124 2.60 8.86 26.74
C LYS A 124 2.27 9.19 28.19
N ASP A 125 2.72 10.35 28.67
CA ASP A 125 2.48 10.79 30.04
C ASP A 125 0.98 11.08 30.26
N GLU A 126 0.30 11.67 29.27
CA GLU A 126 -1.16 11.84 29.25
C GLU A 126 -1.90 10.49 29.34
N ILE A 127 -1.51 9.50 28.53
CA ILE A 127 -2.11 8.14 28.54
C ILE A 127 -1.91 7.49 29.91
N PHE A 128 -0.69 7.55 30.45
CA PHE A 128 -0.37 6.99 31.75
C PHE A 128 -1.20 7.63 32.86
N ALA A 129 -1.24 8.95 32.91
CA ALA A 129 -2.02 9.70 33.90
C ALA A 129 -3.52 9.37 33.82
N ALA A 130 -4.08 9.32 32.60
CA ALA A 130 -5.49 9.00 32.40
C ALA A 130 -5.85 7.60 32.91
N ASN A 131 -5.02 6.59 32.63
CA ASN A 131 -5.29 5.21 33.05
C ASN A 131 -5.04 4.97 34.54
N HIS A 132 -4.09 5.68 35.15
CA HIS A 132 -3.69 5.46 36.55
C HIS A 132 -4.28 6.46 37.54
N GLN A 133 -5.00 7.49 37.08
CA GLN A 133 -5.80 8.32 37.98
C GLN A 133 -6.89 7.45 38.63
N MET A 134 -6.73 7.17 39.93
CA MET A 134 -7.79 6.62 40.76
C MET A 134 -8.99 7.57 40.72
N SER A 135 -10.18 7.03 40.47
CA SER A 135 -11.41 7.76 40.75
C SER A 135 -11.48 7.93 42.27
N LEU A 136 -11.31 9.15 42.77
CA LEU A 136 -11.45 9.45 44.20
C LEU A 136 -12.91 9.26 44.70
N PHE A 137 -13.83 8.91 43.81
CA PHE A 137 -15.28 8.84 44.06
C PHE A 137 -15.91 7.49 43.74
N GLU A 138 -15.13 6.41 43.61
CA GLU A 138 -15.69 5.05 43.59
C GLU A 138 -15.68 4.50 45.03
N ALA A 139 -16.73 4.84 45.79
CA ALA A 139 -17.10 4.26 47.09
C ALA A 139 -18.55 3.79 47.04
#